data_AF-A0AA85J4J0-F1
#
_entry.id   AF-A0AA85J4J0-F1
#
_cell.length_a   1.000
_cell.length_b   1.000
_cell.length_c   1.000
_cell.angle_alpha   90.00
_cell.angle_beta   90.00
_cell.angle_gamma   90.00
#
_symmetry.space_group_name_H-M   'P 1'
#
loop_
_entity.id
_entity.type
_entity.pdbx_description
1 polymer ?
#
loop_
_entity_poly.entity_id
_entity_poly.type
_entity_poly.pdbx_seq_one_letter_code
_entity_poly.pdbx_strand_id
1 'polypeptide(L)'
;MFDKRQALSKQIQAELSAADEPTSTSSNTPETRWNHFKEVVSKASMSHLGTTSKKQKDWISEHTMHLSSQARDARLAKSPVYRSLRRKATQSARNDRNRYWSNVATNMEAASNVGDFGKLYRLIRLSSGKRLNSHAVLRTASGEIISDTNGKMERWAEHFKQLLNRNAGQPSHRPIRHLPTPYVVDCDPPTPTEIAKTINSSETKKLRAKMVYLQKYTRPALQR
;
A
#
# COMPACT_ATOMS: atom_id res chain seq x y z
N MET A 1 1.34 -22.52 -14.42
CA MET A 1 2.20 -21.48 -15.05
C MET A 1 3.42 -22.07 -15.76
N PHE A 2 4.01 -23.14 -15.22
CA PHE A 2 5.15 -23.84 -15.84
C PHE A 2 4.82 -24.42 -17.22
N ASP A 3 3.62 -24.99 -17.39
CA ASP A 3 3.22 -25.67 -18.64
C ASP A 3 3.11 -24.73 -19.84
N LYS A 4 2.62 -23.50 -19.61
CA LYS A 4 2.50 -22.48 -20.67
C LYS A 4 3.86 -22.02 -21.20
N ARG A 5 4.89 -21.99 -20.33
CA ARG A 5 6.25 -21.61 -20.74
C ARG A 5 6.92 -22.72 -21.55
N GLN A 6 6.69 -23.98 -21.18
CA GLN A 6 7.19 -25.12 -21.95
C GLN A 6 6.52 -25.24 -23.32
N ALA A 7 5.20 -25.03 -23.40
CA ALA A 7 4.47 -25.01 -24.66
C ALA A 7 4.98 -23.92 -25.62
N LEU A 8 5.19 -22.69 -25.12
CA LEU A 8 5.76 -21.58 -25.89
C LEU A 8 7.17 -21.90 -26.40
N SER A 9 8.03 -22.49 -25.56
CA SER A 9 9.39 -22.85 -25.96
C SER A 9 9.41 -23.90 -27.06
N LYS A 10 8.55 -24.92 -26.97
CA LYS A 10 8.43 -25.98 -27.99
C LYS A 10 7.93 -25.43 -29.32
N GLN A 11 6.97 -24.49 -29.31
CA GLN A 11 6.46 -23.89 -30.54
C GLN A 11 7.49 -22.98 -31.21
N ILE A 12 8.23 -22.17 -30.44
CA ILE A 12 9.32 -21.34 -30.98
C ILE A 12 10.38 -22.24 -31.64
N GLN A 13 10.73 -23.36 -31.01
CA GLN A 13 11.67 -24.32 -31.58
C GLN A 13 11.14 -24.94 -32.88
N ALA A 14 9.87 -25.34 -32.92
CA ALA A 14 9.25 -25.93 -34.10
C ALA A 14 9.14 -24.95 -35.29
N GLU A 15 8.74 -23.71 -35.05
CA GLU A 15 8.62 -22.68 -36.10
C GLU A 15 9.98 -22.24 -36.65
N LEU A 16 11.02 -22.20 -35.80
CA LEU A 16 12.39 -21.92 -36.25
C LEU A 16 12.99 -23.09 -37.05
N SER A 17 12.72 -24.34 -36.67
CA SER A 17 13.20 -25.52 -37.42
C SER A 17 12.49 -25.71 -38.76
N ALA A 18 11.22 -25.30 -38.87
CA ALA A 18 10.46 -25.41 -40.13
C ALA A 18 10.90 -24.38 -41.19
N ALA A 19 11.60 -23.32 -40.79
CA ALA A 19 12.10 -22.27 -41.67
C ALA A 19 13.51 -22.57 -42.24
N ASP A 20 14.20 -23.60 -41.74
CA ASP A 20 15.53 -24.02 -42.21
C ASP A 20 15.47 -24.97 -43.44
N GLU A 21 14.28 -25.31 -43.95
CA GLU A 21 14.15 -26.01 -45.24
C GLU A 21 14.48 -25.05 -46.40
N PRO A 22 15.37 -25.44 -47.35
CA PRO A 22 16.05 -24.48 -48.21
C PRO A 22 15.19 -24.06 -49.41
N THR A 23 14.34 -23.06 -49.24
CA THR A 23 13.77 -22.34 -50.38
C THR A 23 14.55 -21.05 -50.66
N SER A 24 15.45 -21.15 -51.64
CA SER A 24 15.79 -20.08 -52.59
C SER A 24 16.56 -18.87 -52.05
N THR A 25 17.89 -19.01 -52.11
CA THR A 25 18.93 -18.04 -52.49
C THR A 25 18.44 -16.63 -52.90
N SER A 26 18.22 -15.71 -51.95
CA SER A 26 18.30 -14.26 -52.24
C SER A 26 18.52 -13.31 -51.05
N SER A 27 18.36 -13.73 -49.79
CA SER A 27 18.41 -12.78 -48.66
C SER A 27 19.05 -13.33 -47.37
N ASN A 28 20.20 -14.02 -47.49
CA ASN A 28 20.99 -14.51 -46.35
C ASN A 28 21.83 -13.41 -45.65
N THR A 29 21.25 -12.23 -45.38
CA THR A 29 21.93 -11.23 -44.55
C THR A 29 21.69 -11.51 -43.06
N PRO A 30 22.67 -11.26 -42.17
CA PRO A 30 22.48 -11.42 -40.73
C PRO A 30 21.25 -10.66 -40.18
N GLU A 31 20.97 -9.47 -40.72
CA GLU A 31 19.82 -8.65 -40.37
C GLU A 31 18.47 -9.31 -40.68
N THR A 32 18.32 -9.98 -41.84
CA THR A 32 17.05 -10.64 -42.21
C THR A 32 16.78 -11.85 -41.32
N ARG A 33 17.81 -12.66 -41.03
CA ARG A 33 17.71 -13.78 -40.08
C ARG A 33 17.32 -13.30 -38.68
N TRP A 34 17.94 -12.21 -38.21
CA TRP A 34 17.61 -11.64 -36.91
C TRP A 34 16.19 -11.05 -36.85
N ASN A 35 15.73 -10.40 -37.93
CA ASN A 35 14.37 -9.89 -38.02
C ASN A 35 13.35 -11.03 -38.03
N HIS A 36 13.60 -12.09 -38.81
CA HIS A 36 12.75 -13.28 -38.85
C HIS A 36 12.63 -13.94 -37.47
N PHE A 37 13.75 -14.15 -36.77
CA PHE A 37 13.74 -14.69 -35.41
C PHE A 37 12.88 -13.85 -34.46
N LYS A 38 13.05 -12.52 -34.48
CA LYS A 38 12.25 -11.62 -33.63
C LYS A 38 10.76 -11.71 -33.96
N GLU A 39 10.39 -11.82 -35.23
CA GLU A 39 9.00 -11.94 -35.66
C GLU A 39 8.37 -13.25 -35.16
N VAL A 40 9.04 -14.39 -35.35
CA VAL A 40 8.59 -15.70 -34.87
C VAL A 40 8.39 -15.70 -33.35
N VAL A 41 9.37 -15.20 -32.60
CA VAL A 41 9.28 -15.11 -31.13
C VAL A 41 8.16 -14.15 -30.69
N SER A 42 8.01 -13.00 -31.35
CA SER A 42 6.96 -12.03 -31.02
C SER A 42 5.56 -12.60 -31.30
N LYS A 43 5.38 -13.30 -32.43
CA LYS A 43 4.12 -13.94 -32.81
C LYS A 43 3.76 -15.08 -31.86
N ALA A 44 4.70 -15.99 -31.58
CA ALA A 44 4.50 -17.09 -30.64
C ALA A 44 4.20 -16.59 -29.22
N SER A 45 4.91 -15.55 -28.77
CA SER A 45 4.67 -14.95 -27.45
C SER A 45 3.30 -14.25 -27.37
N MET A 46 2.89 -13.50 -28.39
CA MET A 46 1.55 -12.90 -28.45
C MET A 46 0.44 -13.95 -28.46
N SER A 47 0.62 -15.07 -29.18
CA SER A 47 -0.37 -16.15 -29.24
C SER A 47 -0.55 -16.89 -27.90
N HIS A 48 0.53 -17.14 -27.16
CA HIS A 48 0.50 -17.98 -25.95
C HIS A 48 0.36 -17.21 -24.65
N LEU A 49 1.01 -16.05 -24.56
CA LEU A 49 1.03 -15.22 -23.34
C LEU A 49 -0.03 -14.11 -23.40
N GLY A 50 -0.43 -13.69 -24.60
CA GLY A 50 -1.32 -12.55 -24.81
C GLY A 50 -0.71 -11.23 -24.34
N THR A 51 -1.50 -10.16 -24.38
CA THR A 51 -1.11 -8.86 -23.83
C THR A 51 -1.57 -8.72 -22.39
N THR A 52 -0.65 -8.47 -21.46
CA THR A 52 -1.03 -8.11 -20.09
C THR A 52 -1.51 -6.66 -20.07
N SER A 53 -2.81 -6.45 -19.98
CA SER A 53 -3.38 -5.12 -19.74
C SER A 53 -3.03 -4.68 -18.33
N LYS A 54 -2.35 -3.54 -18.21
CA LYS A 54 -2.12 -2.92 -16.90
C LYS A 54 -3.44 -2.32 -16.45
N LYS A 55 -3.95 -2.75 -15.28
CA LYS A 55 -5.07 -2.07 -14.63
C LYS A 55 -4.71 -0.59 -14.49
N GLN A 56 -5.46 0.27 -15.18
CA GLN A 56 -5.33 1.71 -15.04
C GLN A 56 -5.67 2.07 -13.60
N LYS A 57 -4.95 3.05 -13.03
CA LYS A 57 -5.36 3.60 -11.74
C LYS A 57 -6.64 4.39 -11.98
N ASP A 58 -7.70 4.08 -11.24
CA ASP A 58 -9.04 4.67 -11.39
C ASP A 58 -9.07 6.20 -11.36
N TRP A 59 -8.03 6.84 -10.79
CA TRP A 59 -7.94 8.30 -10.70
C TRP A 59 -7.27 8.98 -11.91
N ILE A 60 -6.57 8.25 -12.79
CA ILE A 60 -5.89 8.84 -13.95
C ILE A 60 -6.89 8.92 -15.11
N SER A 61 -7.09 10.12 -15.66
CA SER A 61 -7.97 10.32 -16.81
C SER A 61 -7.36 9.79 -18.12
N GLU A 62 -8.22 9.48 -19.07
CA GLU A 62 -7.83 9.14 -20.44
C GLU A 62 -7.04 10.28 -21.11
N HIS A 63 -7.42 11.53 -20.85
CA HIS A 63 -6.69 12.71 -21.35
C HIS A 63 -5.21 12.72 -20.92
N THR A 64 -4.95 12.47 -19.63
CA THR A 64 -3.58 12.35 -19.09
C THR A 64 -2.82 11.20 -19.74
N MET A 65 -3.49 10.08 -20.03
CA MET A 65 -2.90 8.92 -20.72
C MET A 65 -2.55 9.23 -22.16
N HIS A 66 -3.42 9.95 -22.87
CA HIS A 66 -3.18 10.38 -24.24
C HIS A 66 -1.96 11.31 -24.32
N LEU A 67 -1.90 12.35 -23.48
CA LEU A 67 -0.74 13.25 -23.39
C LEU A 67 0.56 12.51 -23.04
N SER A 68 0.47 11.52 -22.15
CA SER A 68 1.63 10.69 -21.77
C SER A 68 2.11 9.82 -22.94
N SER A 69 1.20 9.33 -23.78
CA SER A 69 1.52 8.54 -24.96
C SER A 69 2.12 9.43 -26.06
N GLN A 70 1.51 10.58 -26.35
CA GLN A 70 2.10 11.58 -27.25
C GLN A 70 3.51 12.00 -26.81
N ALA A 71 3.73 12.20 -25.51
CA ALA A 71 5.07 12.50 -24.98
C ALA A 71 6.04 11.32 -25.16
N ARG A 72 5.57 10.08 -25.07
CA ARG A 72 6.39 8.88 -25.35
C ARG A 72 6.80 8.85 -26.81
N ASP A 73 5.86 9.09 -27.72
CA ASP A 73 6.08 9.01 -29.16
C ASP A 73 7.01 10.15 -29.62
N ALA A 74 6.79 11.37 -29.13
CA ALA A 74 7.68 12.50 -29.37
C ALA A 74 9.11 12.25 -28.84
N ARG A 75 9.27 11.52 -27.74
CA ARG A 75 10.59 11.12 -27.22
C ARG A 75 11.28 10.12 -28.14
N LEU A 76 10.55 9.12 -28.63
CA LEU A 76 11.07 8.10 -29.55
C LEU A 76 11.47 8.73 -30.89
N ALA A 77 10.67 9.69 -31.37
CA ALA A 77 10.95 10.47 -32.58
C ALA A 77 12.02 11.57 -32.37
N LYS A 78 12.60 11.72 -31.16
CA LYS A 78 13.54 12.79 -30.79
C LYS A 78 13.02 14.20 -31.15
N SER A 79 11.70 14.40 -31.10
CA SER A 79 11.05 15.65 -31.45
C SER A 79 11.29 16.74 -30.39
N PRO A 80 11.53 18.00 -30.79
CA PRO A 80 11.69 19.12 -29.84
C PRO A 80 10.42 19.37 -29.00
N VAL A 81 9.26 18.91 -29.48
CA VAL A 81 7.96 19.05 -28.80
C VAL A 81 7.85 18.13 -27.57
N TYR A 82 8.76 17.17 -27.39
CA TYR A 82 8.76 16.26 -26.24
C TYR A 82 8.67 17.00 -24.90
N ARG A 83 9.45 18.07 -24.72
CA ARG A 83 9.49 18.81 -23.45
C ARG A 83 8.14 19.45 -23.12
N SER A 84 7.43 19.99 -24.11
CA SER A 84 6.14 20.64 -23.89
C SER A 84 5.06 19.60 -23.59
N LEU A 85 5.00 18.49 -24.34
CA LEU A 85 4.07 17.39 -24.09
C LEU A 85 4.30 16.73 -22.74
N ARG A 86 5.58 16.54 -22.34
CA ARG A 86 5.91 15.99 -21.03
C ARG A 86 5.45 16.91 -19.89
N ARG A 87 5.58 18.22 -20.04
CA ARG A 87 5.05 19.20 -19.06
C ARG A 87 3.53 19.11 -18.98
N LYS A 88 2.82 19.10 -20.12
CA LYS A 88 1.36 18.96 -20.17
C LYS A 88 0.88 17.67 -19.51
N ALA A 89 1.50 16.53 -19.85
CA ALA A 89 1.18 15.23 -19.25
C ALA A 89 1.40 15.24 -17.73
N THR A 90 2.52 15.82 -17.27
CA THR A 90 2.83 15.91 -15.83
C THR A 90 1.83 16.82 -15.11
N GLN A 91 1.45 17.95 -15.71
CA GLN A 91 0.45 18.86 -15.16
C GLN A 91 -0.92 18.20 -15.07
N SER A 92 -1.36 17.54 -16.15
CA SER A 92 -2.62 16.81 -16.18
C SER A 92 -2.68 15.71 -15.12
N ALA A 93 -1.60 14.94 -14.95
CA ALA A 93 -1.49 13.92 -13.91
C ALA A 93 -1.57 14.51 -12.49
N ARG A 94 -1.01 15.71 -12.26
CA ARG A 94 -1.15 16.41 -10.97
C ARG A 94 -2.58 16.87 -10.73
N ASN A 95 -3.23 17.42 -11.76
CA ASN A 95 -4.63 17.85 -11.68
C ASN A 95 -5.57 16.68 -11.39
N ASP A 96 -5.40 15.55 -12.08
CA ASP A 96 -6.17 14.32 -11.85
C ASP A 96 -5.98 13.80 -10.42
N ARG A 97 -4.75 13.78 -9.93
CA ARG A 97 -4.44 13.37 -8.55
C ARG A 97 -5.13 14.29 -7.54
N ASN A 98 -5.03 15.60 -7.74
CA ASN A 98 -5.64 16.58 -6.84
C ASN A 98 -7.15 16.40 -6.84
N ARG A 99 -7.79 16.32 -8.02
CA ARG A 99 -9.24 16.09 -8.15
C ARG A 99 -9.68 14.84 -7.39
N TYR A 100 -8.95 13.74 -7.56
CA TYR A 100 -9.25 12.49 -6.86
C TYR A 100 -9.17 12.63 -5.34
N TRP A 101 -8.08 13.18 -4.80
CA TRP A 101 -7.94 13.32 -3.35
C TRP A 101 -8.89 14.37 -2.76
N SER A 102 -9.19 15.43 -3.49
CA SER A 102 -10.25 16.38 -3.12
C SER A 102 -11.59 15.67 -3.02
N ASN A 103 -11.97 14.84 -3.98
CA ASN A 103 -13.20 14.06 -3.92
C ASN A 103 -13.21 13.03 -2.77
N VAL A 104 -12.06 12.44 -2.44
CA VAL A 104 -11.95 11.55 -1.27
C VAL A 104 -12.16 12.34 0.02
N ALA A 105 -11.58 13.55 0.13
CA ALA A 105 -11.73 14.41 1.30
C ALA A 105 -13.18 14.89 1.48
N THR A 106 -13.85 15.34 0.41
CA THR A 106 -15.26 15.73 0.48
C THR A 106 -16.16 14.57 0.88
N ASN A 107 -15.87 13.35 0.41
CA ASN A 107 -16.58 12.15 0.83
C ASN A 107 -16.34 11.79 2.31
N MET A 108 -15.14 12.03 2.85
CA MET A 108 -14.85 11.85 4.27
C MET A 108 -15.65 12.84 5.12
N GLU A 109 -15.67 14.12 4.73
CA GLU A 109 -16.43 15.17 5.41
C GLU A 109 -17.93 14.85 5.40
N ALA A 110 -18.49 14.49 4.24
CA ALA A 110 -19.88 14.09 4.12
C ALA A 110 -20.23 12.87 5.00
N ALA A 111 -19.35 11.84 5.03
CA ALA A 111 -19.54 10.68 5.90
C ALA A 111 -19.50 11.05 7.39
N SER A 112 -18.61 11.96 7.78
CA SER A 112 -18.52 12.47 9.15
C SER A 112 -19.79 13.24 9.55
N ASN A 113 -20.28 14.11 8.67
CA ASN A 113 -21.47 14.94 8.93
C ASN A 113 -22.74 14.11 9.09
N VAL A 114 -22.86 13.00 8.35
CA VAL A 114 -23.99 12.06 8.45
C VAL A 114 -23.81 11.06 9.60
N GLY A 115 -22.62 10.96 10.21
CA GLY A 115 -22.31 9.96 11.24
C GLY A 115 -22.05 8.55 10.69
N ASP A 116 -21.81 8.39 9.38
CA ASP A 116 -21.44 7.11 8.77
C ASP A 116 -19.95 6.82 9.00
N PHE A 117 -19.63 6.42 10.23
CA PHE A 117 -18.27 6.06 10.62
C PHE A 117 -17.75 4.86 9.81
N GLY A 118 -18.61 3.95 9.36
CA GLY A 118 -18.23 2.79 8.55
C GLY A 118 -17.65 3.21 7.20
N LYS A 119 -18.29 4.15 6.51
CA LYS A 119 -17.75 4.76 5.28
C LYS A 119 -16.53 5.62 5.56
N LEU A 120 -16.53 6.42 6.63
CA LEU A 120 -15.38 7.24 7.01
C LEU A 120 -14.12 6.39 7.24
N TYR A 121 -14.20 5.31 8.02
CA TYR A 121 -13.07 4.42 8.26
C TYR A 121 -12.61 3.70 6.99
N ARG A 122 -13.52 3.33 6.07
CA ARG A 122 -13.13 2.78 4.76
C ARG A 122 -12.33 3.78 3.94
N LEU A 123 -12.75 5.04 3.91
CA LEU A 123 -12.03 6.12 3.21
C LEU A 123 -10.68 6.43 3.86
N ILE A 124 -10.60 6.46 5.19
CA ILE A 124 -9.33 6.64 5.92
C ILE A 124 -8.36 5.48 5.60
N ARG A 125 -8.87 4.24 5.55
CA ARG A 125 -8.07 3.08 5.15
C ARG A 125 -7.57 3.19 3.71
N LEU A 126 -8.42 3.64 2.79
CA LEU A 126 -8.06 3.89 1.39
C LEU A 126 -6.94 4.94 1.29
N SER A 127 -7.02 6.03 2.08
CA SER A 127 -6.03 7.11 2.04
C SER A 127 -4.72 6.79 2.76
N SER A 128 -4.75 5.92 3.78
CA SER A 128 -3.58 5.62 4.61
C SER A 128 -2.46 4.88 3.88
N GLY A 129 -2.69 4.35 2.67
CA GLY A 129 -1.67 3.73 1.81
C GLY A 129 -0.95 2.49 2.37
N LYS A 130 -1.16 2.16 3.66
CA LYS A 130 -0.59 1.01 4.33
C LYS A 130 -1.19 -0.26 3.74
N ARG A 131 -0.32 -1.22 3.42
CA ARG A 131 -0.71 -2.62 3.27
C ARG A 131 -1.31 -3.07 4.59
N LEU A 132 -2.64 -3.11 4.66
CA LEU A 132 -3.34 -3.58 5.83
C LEU A 132 -3.16 -5.09 5.89
N ASN A 133 -2.22 -5.46 6.76
CA ASN A 133 -2.14 -6.69 7.53
C ASN A 133 -1.94 -7.98 6.72
N SER A 134 -0.74 -8.55 6.90
CA SER A 134 -0.66 -9.99 7.09
C SER A 134 -1.68 -10.33 8.18
N HIS A 135 -2.73 -11.08 7.86
CA HIS A 135 -3.58 -11.64 8.90
C HIS A 135 -2.64 -12.38 9.87
N ALA A 136 -2.64 -12.01 11.15
CA ALA A 136 -1.87 -12.73 12.14
C ALA A 136 -2.23 -14.21 12.00
N VAL A 137 -1.23 -15.03 11.68
CA VAL A 137 -1.42 -16.45 11.46
C VAL A 137 -1.87 -17.03 12.80
N LEU A 138 -3.15 -17.40 12.88
CA LEU A 138 -3.72 -17.98 14.10
C LEU A 138 -3.23 -19.41 14.22
N ARG A 139 -2.83 -19.80 15.43
CA ARG A 139 -2.42 -21.16 15.73
C ARG A 139 -3.44 -21.85 16.62
N THR A 140 -3.59 -23.16 16.42
CA THR A 140 -4.35 -24.04 17.31
C THR A 140 -3.67 -24.13 18.68
N ALA A 141 -4.34 -24.74 19.66
CA ALA A 141 -3.73 -25.02 20.97
C ALA A 141 -2.49 -25.91 20.86
N SER A 142 -2.44 -26.78 19.84
CA SER A 142 -1.30 -27.64 19.50
C SER A 142 -0.18 -26.94 18.71
N GLY A 143 -0.39 -25.68 18.29
CA GLY A 143 0.64 -24.87 17.61
C GLY A 143 0.60 -24.91 16.07
N GLU A 144 -0.38 -25.60 15.47
CA GLU A 144 -0.56 -25.67 14.01
C GLU A 144 -1.21 -24.42 13.44
N ILE A 145 -0.87 -24.08 12.20
CA ILE A 145 -1.35 -22.87 11.53
C ILE A 145 -2.77 -23.07 10.98
N ILE A 146 -3.69 -22.19 11.38
CA ILE A 146 -5.08 -22.17 10.90
C ILE A 146 -5.17 -21.24 9.69
N SER A 147 -5.34 -21.82 8.51
CA SER A 147 -5.54 -21.09 7.25
C SER A 147 -7.00 -20.71 7.02
N ASP A 148 -7.93 -21.62 7.36
CA ASP A 148 -9.36 -21.51 7.09
C ASP A 148 -10.09 -20.47 7.96
N THR A 149 -11.17 -19.88 7.43
CA THR A 149 -11.99 -18.86 8.11
C THR A 149 -12.81 -19.46 9.24
N ASN A 150 -13.41 -20.64 9.04
CA ASN A 150 -14.23 -21.28 10.07
C ASN A 150 -13.36 -21.76 11.24
N GLY A 151 -12.21 -22.38 10.93
CA GLY A 151 -11.24 -22.78 11.97
C GLY A 151 -10.73 -21.60 12.80
N LYS A 152 -10.62 -20.40 12.21
CA LYS A 152 -10.30 -19.19 12.98
C LYS A 152 -11.45 -18.84 13.92
N MET A 153 -12.69 -18.79 13.45
CA MET A 153 -13.86 -18.48 14.29
C MET A 153 -13.99 -19.46 15.46
N GLU A 154 -13.77 -20.75 15.22
CA GLU A 154 -13.78 -21.79 16.24
C GLU A 154 -12.66 -21.60 17.27
N ARG A 155 -11.43 -21.31 16.82
CA ARG A 155 -10.31 -21.00 17.72
C ARG A 155 -10.56 -19.77 18.57
N TRP A 156 -11.21 -18.74 18.02
CA TRP A 156 -11.64 -17.57 18.78
C TRP A 156 -12.68 -17.97 19.83
N ALA A 157 -13.70 -18.73 19.46
CA ALA A 157 -14.71 -19.21 20.40
C ALA A 157 -14.10 -20.05 21.54
N GLU A 158 -13.18 -20.96 21.22
CA GLU A 158 -12.46 -21.78 22.20
C GLU A 158 -11.66 -20.91 23.19
N HIS A 159 -10.86 -19.96 22.67
CA HIS A 159 -10.03 -19.08 23.48
C HIS A 159 -10.88 -18.21 24.43
N PHE A 160 -11.95 -17.60 23.94
CA PHE A 160 -12.82 -16.77 24.77
C PHE A 160 -13.65 -17.60 25.76
N LYS A 161 -14.08 -18.82 25.38
CA LYS A 161 -14.75 -19.74 26.30
C LYS A 161 -13.84 -20.12 27.47
N GLN A 162 -12.56 -20.42 27.21
CA GLN A 162 -11.57 -20.73 28.25
C GLN A 162 -11.23 -19.50 29.11
N LEU A 163 -11.16 -18.30 28.49
CA LEU A 163 -10.81 -17.07 29.18
C LEU A 163 -11.93 -16.58 30.12
N LEU A 164 -13.18 -16.60 29.65
CA LEU A 164 -14.33 -16.02 30.33
C LEU A 164 -15.07 -17.02 31.23
N ASN A 165 -15.09 -18.31 30.90
CA ASN A 165 -15.76 -19.34 31.71
C ASN A 165 -14.75 -20.13 32.55
N ARG A 166 -13.95 -19.44 33.36
CA ARG A 166 -13.07 -20.09 34.32
C ARG A 166 -13.89 -20.66 35.48
N ASN A 167 -13.87 -21.97 35.65
CA ASN A 167 -14.39 -22.61 36.86
C ASN A 167 -13.55 -22.19 38.07
N ALA A 168 -14.21 -21.83 39.18
CA ALA A 168 -13.57 -21.30 40.40
C ALA A 168 -12.50 -22.20 41.04
N GLY A 169 -12.36 -23.46 40.59
CA GLY A 169 -11.37 -24.43 41.07
C GLY A 169 -10.18 -24.71 40.16
N GLN A 170 -10.04 -24.06 38.99
CA GLN A 170 -8.88 -24.30 38.13
C GLN A 170 -7.69 -23.41 38.53
N PRO A 171 -6.52 -23.99 38.89
CA PRO A 171 -5.33 -23.22 39.20
C PRO A 171 -4.87 -22.46 37.95
N SER A 172 -4.69 -21.15 38.07
CA SER A 172 -4.14 -20.37 36.95
C SER A 172 -2.76 -20.92 36.59
N HIS A 173 -2.55 -21.34 35.34
CA HIS A 173 -1.25 -21.81 34.81
C HIS A 173 -0.10 -20.79 34.92
N ARG A 174 -0.37 -19.59 35.43
CA ARG A 174 0.63 -18.61 35.82
C ARG A 174 0.33 -18.20 37.25
N PRO A 175 1.04 -18.73 38.27
CA PRO A 175 1.00 -18.08 39.56
C PRO A 175 1.39 -16.62 39.33
N ILE A 176 0.47 -15.70 39.64
CA ILE A 176 0.79 -14.28 39.70
C ILE A 176 1.78 -14.17 40.87
N ARG A 177 3.08 -14.33 40.58
CA ARG A 177 4.17 -14.37 41.58
C ARG A 177 4.26 -13.07 42.40
N HIS A 178 3.57 -12.04 41.95
CA HIS A 178 3.53 -10.71 42.53
C HIS A 178 2.15 -10.15 42.16
N LEU A 179 1.14 -10.39 43.01
CA LEU A 179 0.00 -9.49 43.04
C LEU A 179 0.60 -8.13 43.41
N PRO A 180 0.49 -7.10 42.56
CA PRO A 180 0.78 -5.75 43.01
C PRO A 180 -0.06 -5.54 44.26
N THR A 181 0.55 -5.04 45.34
CA THR A 181 -0.21 -4.57 46.50
C THR A 181 -1.36 -3.73 45.98
N PRO A 182 -2.60 -3.90 46.51
CA PRO A 182 -3.74 -3.09 46.09
C PRO A 182 -3.28 -1.63 46.01
N TYR A 183 -3.45 -1.00 44.86
CA TYR A 183 -3.12 0.41 44.71
C TYR A 183 -4.09 1.16 45.62
N VAL A 184 -3.63 1.51 46.82
CA VAL A 184 -4.37 2.34 47.74
C VAL A 184 -4.35 3.73 47.13
N VAL A 185 -5.42 4.03 46.38
CA VAL A 185 -5.70 5.40 45.97
C VAL A 185 -6.11 6.10 47.26
N ASP A 186 -5.30 7.05 47.70
CA ASP A 186 -5.72 8.00 48.70
C ASP A 186 -6.87 8.83 48.11
N CYS A 187 -8.08 8.61 48.62
CA CYS A 187 -9.29 9.31 48.18
C CYS A 187 -9.54 10.57 49.02
N ASP A 188 -8.62 10.94 49.92
CA ASP A 188 -8.71 12.17 50.67
C ASP A 188 -8.57 13.38 49.74
N PRO A 189 -9.25 14.50 50.06
CA PRO A 189 -9.15 15.71 49.26
C PRO A 189 -7.69 16.20 49.21
N PRO A 190 -7.19 16.58 48.01
CA PRO A 190 -5.79 16.93 47.82
C PRO A 190 -5.39 18.12 48.68
N THR A 191 -4.23 18.04 49.31
CA THR A 191 -3.75 19.13 50.17
C THR A 191 -3.27 20.32 49.33
N PRO A 192 -3.36 21.58 49.85
CA PRO A 192 -2.92 22.77 49.12
C PRO A 192 -1.46 22.70 48.65
N THR A 193 -0.62 21.99 49.40
CA THR A 193 0.80 21.75 49.09
C THR A 193 0.99 20.79 47.91
N GLU A 194 0.15 19.77 47.76
CA GLU A 194 0.17 18.84 46.63
C GLU A 194 -0.27 19.52 45.34
N ILE A 195 -1.29 20.38 45.43
CA ILE A 195 -1.76 21.23 44.33
C ILE A 195 -0.64 22.18 43.89
N ALA A 196 0.02 22.89 44.83
CA ALA A 196 1.14 23.76 44.51
C ALA A 196 2.32 23.00 43.89
N LYS A 197 2.63 21.80 44.38
CA LYS A 197 3.71 20.94 43.87
C LYS A 197 3.42 20.41 42.47
N THR A 198 2.18 20.04 42.17
CA THR A 198 1.77 19.61 40.82
C THR A 198 1.77 20.77 39.82
N ILE A 199 1.31 21.96 40.23
CA ILE A 199 1.40 23.18 39.41
C ILE A 199 2.86 23.47 39.05
N ASN A 200 3.75 23.56 40.06
CA ASN A 200 5.18 23.84 39.86
C ASN A 200 5.91 22.75 39.05
N SER A 201 5.50 21.49 39.17
CA SER A 201 6.03 20.36 38.39
C SER A 201 5.58 20.39 36.92
N SER A 202 4.35 20.82 36.66
CA SER A 202 3.73 20.76 35.34
C SER A 202 4.25 21.79 34.34
N GLU A 203 4.82 22.91 34.82
CA GLU A 203 5.22 24.04 33.97
C GLU A 203 6.57 23.88 33.25
N THR A 204 7.44 22.94 33.65
CA THR A 204 8.86 23.05 33.26
C THR A 204 9.28 22.30 31.97
N LYS A 205 8.50 21.33 31.47
CA LYS A 205 8.94 20.50 30.32
C LYS A 205 8.25 20.81 29.00
N LYS A 206 6.93 21.03 28.99
CA LYS A 206 6.16 21.24 27.75
C LYS A 206 6.18 22.70 27.28
N LEU A 207 6.19 23.66 28.20
CA LEU A 207 6.21 25.10 27.88
C LEU A 207 7.59 25.58 27.41
N ARG A 208 8.69 25.08 28.01
CA ARG A 208 10.06 25.39 27.54
C ARG A 208 10.30 24.93 26.09
N ALA A 209 9.87 23.72 25.73
CA ALA A 209 10.01 23.21 24.36
C ALA A 209 9.19 24.04 23.35
N LYS A 210 7.98 24.47 23.72
CA LYS A 210 7.14 25.37 22.89
C LYS A 210 7.73 26.78 22.79
N MET A 211 8.27 27.34 23.87
CA MET A 211 8.91 28.67 23.85
C MET A 211 10.19 28.69 23.02
N VAL A 212 11.05 27.67 23.14
CA VAL A 212 12.24 27.50 22.28
C VAL A 212 11.83 27.32 20.82
N TYR A 213 10.77 26.56 20.56
CA TYR A 213 10.22 26.39 19.21
C TYR A 213 9.57 27.67 18.68
N LEU A 214 9.03 28.56 19.50
CA LEU A 214 8.47 29.82 19.00
C LEU A 214 9.58 30.85 18.79
N GLN A 215 10.52 31.02 19.74
CA GLN A 215 11.66 31.94 19.59
C GLN A 215 12.56 31.65 18.38
N LYS A 216 12.70 30.38 17.99
CA LYS A 216 13.51 29.99 16.81
C LYS A 216 12.83 30.33 15.47
N TYR A 217 11.51 30.50 15.45
CA TYR A 217 10.73 30.69 14.22
C TYR A 217 10.02 32.05 14.16
N THR A 218 10.08 32.90 15.20
CA THR A 218 9.57 34.28 15.23
C THR A 218 10.64 35.37 15.15
N ARG A 219 11.76 35.13 14.46
CA ARG A 219 12.65 36.22 14.00
C ARG A 219 12.69 36.19 12.47
N PRO A 220 11.89 37.03 11.81
CA PRO A 220 12.47 38.27 11.27
C PRO A 220 11.48 39.45 11.17
N ALA A 221 11.82 40.59 11.77
CA ALA A 221 11.46 41.95 11.32
C ALA A 221 11.88 42.91 12.43
N LEU A 222 13.06 43.53 12.28
CA LEU A 222 13.45 44.86 12.77
C LEU A 222 14.96 45.00 12.52
N GLN A 223 15.30 45.06 11.24
CA GLN A 223 16.45 45.83 10.74
C GLN A 223 15.88 46.75 9.67
N ARG A 224 15.53 47.96 10.09
CA ARG A 224 15.69 49.18 9.31
C ARG A 224 16.49 50.12 10.20
#